data_AF-A0A937RBE0-F1
#
_entry.id   AF-A0A937RBE0-F1
#
_cell.length_a   1.000
_cell.length_b   1.000
_cell.length_c   1.000
_cell.angle_alpha   90.00
_cell.angle_beta   90.00
_cell.angle_gamma   90.00
#
_symmetry.space_group_name_H-M   'P 1'
#
loop_
_entity.id
_entity.type
_entity.pdbx_description
1 polymer ?
#
loop_
_entity_poly.entity_id
_entity_poly.type
_entity_poly.pdbx_seq_one_letter_code
_entity_poly.pdbx_strand_id
1 'polypeptide(L)'
;MTRAVAVVVAFVVGSLVAGLLVPGCGGNEEKAPPATPPSAPPSPAVTASAPGPGADGRVDPANLPKGWSLVAWPADTKVAVFAEVSPAPPGADGTGAAKPSDEPPRGPAAERPTRVLDNPNAQGAPLTLLVERYQRDWLRVALPVRPNGTTGWIHARDVRLAATPFAVTVDRVRHELTVYRDGRVAKVYPVGIGTGATPTPNGRFYLAQLLRPGNPNGPWGPYAFGLSGFSDVVTSFNGGEGIIGLHGTNQPERVGTDVSMGCIRLRNEDITELADLLPVGTPVTIT
;
A
#
# COMPACT_ATOMS: atom_id res chain seq x y z
N MET A 1 37.65 -72.42 29.50
CA MET A 1 36.92 -71.32 30.15
C MET A 1 37.67 -70.02 29.87
N THR A 2 36.90 -68.94 29.63
CA THR A 2 37.32 -67.53 29.53
C THR A 2 38.11 -67.09 28.27
N ARG A 3 37.37 -66.50 27.32
CA ARG A 3 37.89 -65.61 26.28
C ARG A 3 38.16 -64.23 26.91
N ALA A 4 39.35 -63.67 26.69
CA ALA A 4 39.68 -62.29 27.01
C ALA A 4 39.94 -61.51 25.71
N VAL A 5 39.27 -60.37 25.58
CA VAL A 5 39.49 -59.34 24.56
C VAL A 5 40.68 -58.49 25.00
N ALA A 6 41.63 -58.22 24.09
CA ALA A 6 42.68 -57.24 24.31
C ALA A 6 42.71 -56.26 23.14
N VAL A 7 42.40 -55.01 23.48
CA VAL A 7 42.51 -53.80 22.67
C VAL A 7 43.98 -53.43 22.55
N VAL A 8 44.47 -53.20 21.32
CA VAL A 8 45.81 -52.67 21.06
C VAL A 8 45.71 -51.15 20.97
N VAL A 9 46.30 -50.48 21.96
CA VAL A 9 46.55 -49.04 21.99
C VAL A 9 47.92 -48.79 21.36
N ALA A 10 47.99 -47.97 20.31
CA ALA A 10 49.24 -47.48 19.75
C ALA A 10 49.35 -45.98 19.99
N PHE A 11 50.31 -45.59 20.82
CA PHE A 11 50.79 -44.22 21.01
C PHE A 11 51.70 -43.83 19.83
N VAL A 12 51.48 -42.67 19.22
CA VAL A 12 52.53 -41.95 18.48
C VAL A 12 52.62 -40.52 19.00
N VAL A 13 53.80 -40.32 19.59
CA VAL A 13 54.54 -39.15 20.05
C VAL A 13 54.32 -37.88 19.23
N GLY A 14 54.13 -36.76 19.95
CA GLY A 14 54.09 -35.42 19.40
C GLY A 14 55.46 -34.85 19.02
N SER A 15 55.44 -33.81 18.20
CA SER A 15 56.55 -32.88 18.05
C SER A 15 55.98 -31.47 18.00
N LEU A 16 56.27 -30.71 19.07
CA LEU A 16 56.15 -29.26 19.12
C LEU A 16 57.14 -28.66 18.11
N VAL A 17 56.66 -27.74 17.27
CA VAL A 17 57.50 -26.66 16.75
C VAL A 17 56.85 -25.35 17.19
N ALA A 18 57.62 -24.58 17.94
CA ALA A 18 57.24 -23.29 18.48
C ALA A 18 57.50 -22.16 17.47
N GLY A 19 56.64 -21.14 17.52
CA GLY A 19 56.99 -19.75 17.16
C GLY A 19 56.46 -19.26 15.80
N LEU A 20 55.43 -18.42 15.80
CA LEU A 20 55.58 -16.95 15.84
C LEU A 20 54.19 -16.30 15.98
N LEU A 21 54.04 -15.42 16.96
CA LEU A 21 52.92 -14.47 17.07
C LEU A 21 53.42 -13.10 16.63
N VAL A 22 52.77 -12.50 15.62
CA VAL A 22 52.61 -11.03 15.45
C VAL A 22 51.25 -10.78 14.73
N PRO A 23 50.46 -9.75 15.10
CA PRO A 23 49.05 -9.55 14.73
C PRO A 23 48.85 -8.59 13.55
N GLY A 24 47.65 -8.54 12.96
CA GLY A 24 47.23 -7.39 12.15
C GLY A 24 46.04 -7.56 11.19
N CYS A 25 44.91 -6.97 11.59
CA CYS A 25 43.93 -6.18 10.82
C CYS A 25 43.18 -6.74 9.59
N GLY A 26 41.84 -6.62 9.65
CA GLY A 26 41.05 -6.12 8.53
C GLY A 26 40.30 -7.17 7.70
N GLY A 27 39.34 -7.87 8.30
CA GLY A 27 38.31 -8.57 7.54
C GLY A 27 37.19 -7.60 7.18
N ASN A 28 37.22 -7.05 5.97
CA ASN A 28 36.06 -6.39 5.39
C ASN A 28 34.90 -7.40 5.33
N GLU A 29 33.84 -7.19 6.11
CA GLU A 29 32.52 -7.69 5.73
C GLU A 29 32.15 -6.94 4.45
N GLU A 30 32.49 -7.54 3.32
CA GLU A 30 31.99 -7.13 2.03
C GLU A 30 30.48 -7.39 2.05
N LYS A 31 29.74 -6.37 2.48
CA LYS A 31 28.29 -6.33 2.42
C LYS A 31 27.93 -6.68 0.99
N ALA A 32 27.36 -7.88 0.81
CA ALA A 32 26.92 -8.35 -0.50
C ALA A 32 26.15 -7.22 -1.18
N PRO A 33 26.48 -6.88 -2.44
CA PRO A 33 25.79 -5.82 -3.15
C PRO A 33 24.28 -6.12 -3.12
N PRO A 34 23.42 -5.11 -2.90
CA PRO A 34 21.98 -5.34 -2.91
C PRO A 34 21.63 -6.01 -4.24
N ALA A 35 20.96 -7.17 -4.15
CA ALA A 35 20.52 -7.90 -5.33
C ALA A 35 19.76 -6.93 -6.23
N THR A 36 20.14 -6.89 -7.51
CA THR A 36 19.42 -6.09 -8.51
C THR A 36 17.96 -6.45 -8.42
N PRO A 37 17.05 -5.48 -8.17
CA PRO A 37 15.62 -5.78 -8.13
C PRO A 37 15.24 -6.51 -9.42
N PRO A 38 14.42 -7.57 -9.36
CA PRO A 38 13.93 -8.22 -10.56
C PRO A 38 13.31 -7.16 -11.48
N SER A 39 13.57 -7.27 -12.78
CA SER A 39 13.05 -6.32 -13.76
C SER A 39 11.54 -6.20 -13.62
N ALA A 40 11.06 -4.97 -13.56
CA ALA A 40 9.64 -4.68 -13.45
C ALA A 40 8.89 -5.27 -14.66
N PRO A 41 7.77 -6.00 -14.44
CA PRO A 41 6.92 -6.36 -15.56
C PRO A 41 6.31 -5.10 -16.19
N PRO A 42 5.98 -5.12 -17.49
CA PRO A 42 5.31 -4.00 -18.14
C PRO A 42 3.96 -3.72 -17.47
N SER A 43 3.58 -2.43 -17.46
CA SER A 43 2.30 -1.99 -16.95
C SER A 43 1.20 -2.58 -17.84
N PRO A 44 0.10 -3.06 -17.26
CA PRO A 44 -0.93 -3.71 -18.06
C PRO A 44 -1.58 -2.67 -18.98
N ALA A 45 -1.89 -3.05 -20.23
CA ALA A 45 -2.89 -2.32 -20.99
C ALA A 45 -4.22 -2.48 -20.24
N VAL A 46 -4.82 -1.37 -19.80
CA VAL A 46 -5.97 -1.38 -18.88
C VAL A 46 -7.17 -0.71 -19.49
N THR A 47 -8.33 -1.32 -19.26
CA THR A 47 -9.62 -0.63 -19.32
C THR A 47 -10.05 -0.37 -17.89
N ALA A 48 -10.22 0.90 -17.52
CA ALA A 48 -10.84 1.25 -16.24
C ALA A 48 -12.25 0.66 -16.24
N SER A 49 -12.54 -0.22 -15.30
CA SER A 49 -13.92 -0.65 -15.04
C SER A 49 -14.44 0.29 -13.96
N ALA A 50 -15.42 1.13 -14.26
CA ALA A 50 -16.03 1.95 -13.22
C ALA A 50 -16.94 1.06 -12.36
N PRO A 51 -16.62 0.77 -11.08
CA PRO A 51 -17.71 0.49 -10.16
C PRO A 51 -18.39 1.83 -9.89
N GLY A 52 -19.68 1.92 -10.18
CA GLY A 52 -20.49 3.10 -9.86
C GLY A 52 -20.43 3.43 -8.37
N PRO A 53 -20.79 4.67 -7.97
CA PRO A 53 -20.79 5.09 -6.58
C PRO A 53 -21.61 4.09 -5.74
N GLY A 54 -21.04 3.61 -4.64
CA GLY A 54 -21.77 2.80 -3.67
C GLY A 54 -23.05 3.53 -3.23
N ALA A 55 -24.16 2.79 -3.16
CA ALA A 55 -25.50 3.23 -2.76
C ALA A 55 -25.77 4.73 -2.95
N ASP A 56 -26.32 5.07 -4.11
CA ASP A 56 -26.84 6.37 -4.55
C ASP A 56 -28.06 6.88 -3.74
N GLY A 57 -28.41 6.25 -2.63
CA GLY A 57 -29.37 6.75 -1.65
C GLY A 57 -28.72 7.82 -0.77
N ARG A 58 -29.33 9.02 -0.68
CA ARG A 58 -28.88 10.18 0.11
C ARG A 58 -28.10 9.79 1.37
N VAL A 59 -26.77 9.75 1.26
CA VAL A 59 -25.89 9.51 2.39
C VAL A 59 -26.01 10.71 3.32
N ASP A 60 -26.28 10.46 4.61
CA ASP A 60 -26.12 11.49 5.64
C ASP A 60 -24.66 11.44 6.15
N PRO A 61 -23.79 12.37 5.69
CA PRO A 61 -22.39 12.35 6.07
C PRO A 61 -22.15 12.65 7.55
N ALA A 62 -23.15 13.19 8.27
CA ALA A 62 -23.06 13.41 9.70
C ALA A 62 -23.39 12.15 10.53
N ASN A 63 -24.14 11.20 9.96
CA ASN A 63 -24.70 10.06 10.70
C ASN A 63 -24.47 8.73 9.96
N LEU A 64 -23.20 8.38 9.74
CA LEU A 64 -22.84 7.10 9.13
C LEU A 64 -22.96 5.95 10.14
N PRO A 65 -23.41 4.75 9.72
CA PRO A 65 -23.34 3.57 10.56
C PRO A 65 -21.89 3.26 10.96
N LYS A 66 -21.71 2.65 12.14
CA LYS A 66 -20.38 2.27 12.62
C LYS A 66 -19.70 1.34 11.60
N GLY A 67 -18.43 1.65 11.29
CA GLY A 67 -17.63 0.88 10.34
C GLY A 67 -17.80 1.30 8.88
N TRP A 68 -18.68 2.26 8.59
CA TRP A 68 -18.82 2.83 7.26
C TRP A 68 -17.84 3.98 7.05
N SER A 69 -17.42 4.17 5.80
CA SER A 69 -16.54 5.27 5.39
C SER A 69 -17.20 6.11 4.30
N LEU A 70 -16.98 7.43 4.36
CA LEU A 70 -17.46 8.38 3.36
C LEU A 70 -16.43 8.53 2.24
N VAL A 71 -16.92 8.61 1.01
CA VAL A 71 -16.12 8.74 -0.22
C VAL A 71 -16.66 9.93 -1.01
N ALA A 72 -15.75 10.76 -1.50
CA ALA A 72 -16.05 11.92 -2.32
C ALA A 72 -15.59 11.70 -3.76
N TRP A 73 -16.47 12.08 -4.69
CA TRP A 73 -16.24 12.04 -6.14
C TRP A 73 -16.45 13.44 -6.69
N PRO A 74 -15.45 14.09 -7.30
CA PRO A 74 -15.63 15.41 -7.90
C PRO A 74 -16.79 15.45 -8.87
N ALA A 75 -17.63 16.48 -8.76
CA ALA A 75 -18.77 16.69 -9.65
C ALA A 75 -18.33 17.17 -11.04
N ASP A 76 -17.21 17.89 -11.10
CA ASP A 76 -16.64 18.50 -12.29
C ASP A 76 -15.30 17.86 -12.69
N THR A 77 -14.67 18.40 -13.74
CA THR A 77 -13.38 17.92 -14.27
C THR A 77 -12.18 18.29 -13.40
N LYS A 78 -12.37 19.08 -12.35
CA LYS A 78 -11.35 19.49 -11.39
C LYS A 78 -11.96 19.62 -10.00
N VAL A 79 -11.14 19.49 -8.96
CA VAL A 79 -11.51 19.83 -7.58
C VAL A 79 -10.40 20.63 -6.91
N ALA A 80 -10.78 21.74 -6.28
CA ALA A 80 -9.87 22.59 -5.52
C ALA A 80 -9.63 22.00 -4.12
N VAL A 81 -8.36 21.95 -3.72
CA VAL A 81 -7.90 21.49 -2.41
C VAL A 81 -7.28 22.65 -1.66
N PHE A 82 -7.65 22.81 -0.40
CA PHE A 82 -7.29 23.90 0.49
C PHE A 82 -6.58 23.37 1.73
N ALA A 83 -5.70 24.19 2.31
CA ALA A 83 -4.91 23.85 3.50
C ALA A 83 -4.34 22.41 3.45
N GLU A 84 -3.67 22.09 2.35
CA GLU A 84 -2.99 20.81 2.21
C GLU A 84 -1.90 20.64 3.27
N VAL A 85 -1.83 19.45 3.86
CA VAL A 85 -0.83 19.08 4.86
C VAL A 85 -0.25 17.72 4.51
N SER A 86 1.07 17.69 4.33
CA SER A 86 1.86 16.48 4.15
C SER A 86 2.50 16.05 5.46
N PRO A 87 2.61 14.73 5.72
CA PRO A 87 3.33 14.22 6.89
C PRO A 87 4.82 14.54 6.85
N ALA A 88 5.45 14.45 8.02
CA ALA A 88 6.88 14.59 8.18
C ALA A 88 7.63 13.56 7.32
N PRO A 89 8.81 13.91 6.76
CA PRO A 89 9.73 12.92 6.26
C PRO A 89 10.08 11.90 7.37
N PRO A 90 10.25 10.61 7.05
CA PRO A 90 10.74 9.63 8.01
C PRO A 90 12.07 10.09 8.63
N GLY A 91 12.16 10.08 9.96
CA GLY A 91 13.37 10.50 10.69
C GLY A 91 13.50 12.01 10.95
N ALA A 92 12.51 12.83 10.60
CA ALA A 92 12.47 14.22 11.05
C ALA A 92 12.10 14.28 12.54
N ASP A 93 12.95 14.91 13.36
CA ASP A 93 12.77 15.08 14.80
C ASP A 93 11.61 16.05 15.11
N GLY A 94 10.36 15.64 14.86
CA GLY A 94 9.09 16.17 15.40
C GLY A 94 8.80 17.68 15.34
N THR A 95 9.70 18.52 14.83
CA THR A 95 9.75 19.97 15.08
C THR A 95 9.33 20.80 13.87
N GLY A 96 9.01 20.17 12.73
CA GLY A 96 8.69 20.89 11.49
C GLY A 96 7.50 20.38 10.69
N ALA A 97 6.89 19.24 11.03
CA ALA A 97 5.74 18.74 10.28
C ALA A 97 4.44 19.29 10.85
N ALA A 98 3.72 20.06 10.04
CA ALA A 98 2.37 20.46 10.37
C ALA A 98 1.50 19.20 10.53
N LYS A 99 0.82 19.06 11.66
CA LYS A 99 -0.24 18.05 11.80
C LYS A 99 -1.47 18.53 11.02
N PRO A 100 -2.19 17.64 10.31
CA PRO A 100 -3.45 18.03 9.69
C PRO A 100 -4.39 18.65 10.71
N SER A 101 -4.91 19.83 10.39
CA SER A 101 -5.93 20.48 11.22
C SER A 101 -7.20 19.62 11.24
N ASP A 102 -7.79 19.49 12.42
CA ASP A 102 -9.13 18.94 12.56
C ASP A 102 -10.22 19.97 12.30
N GLU A 103 -9.88 21.25 12.12
CA GLU A 103 -10.81 22.33 11.77
C GLU A 103 -10.64 22.74 10.29
N PRO A 104 -11.72 23.14 9.59
CA PRO A 104 -11.64 23.65 8.24
C PRO A 104 -10.80 24.93 8.16
N PRO A 105 -10.21 25.23 7.00
CA PRO A 105 -9.45 26.46 6.83
C PRO A 105 -10.33 27.70 7.01
N ARG A 106 -9.70 28.81 7.42
CA ARG A 106 -10.35 30.13 7.57
C ARG A 106 -9.49 31.21 6.93
N GLY A 107 -10.11 32.34 6.60
CA GLY A 107 -9.42 33.49 5.98
C GLY A 107 -8.73 33.10 4.66
N PRO A 108 -7.50 33.59 4.39
CA PRO A 108 -6.83 33.35 3.12
C PRO A 108 -6.66 31.87 2.74
N ALA A 109 -6.49 30.98 3.72
CA ALA A 109 -6.34 29.54 3.50
C ALA A 109 -7.64 28.88 3.01
N ALA A 110 -8.81 29.51 3.25
CA ALA A 110 -10.11 29.06 2.76
C ALA A 110 -10.47 29.66 1.39
N GLU A 111 -9.76 30.70 0.96
CA GLU A 111 -10.04 31.43 -0.28
C GLU A 111 -9.13 30.98 -1.43
N ARG A 112 -7.93 30.51 -1.13
CA ARG A 112 -6.92 30.16 -2.13
C ARG A 112 -6.62 28.66 -2.11
N PRO A 113 -6.92 27.93 -3.20
CA PRO A 113 -6.55 26.54 -3.32
C PRO A 113 -5.03 26.37 -3.20
N THR A 114 -4.61 25.41 -2.38
CA THR A 114 -3.22 24.95 -2.29
C THR A 114 -2.87 24.05 -3.48
N ARG A 115 -3.87 23.33 -3.99
CA ARG A 115 -3.77 22.43 -5.14
C ARG A 115 -5.09 22.40 -5.90
N VAL A 116 -5.04 22.06 -7.18
CA VAL A 116 -6.20 21.63 -7.95
C VAL A 116 -5.91 20.24 -8.50
N LEU A 117 -6.81 19.30 -8.25
CA LEU A 117 -6.72 17.94 -8.78
C LEU A 117 -7.61 17.80 -10.01
N ASP A 118 -7.12 17.07 -11.01
CA ASP A 118 -7.89 16.74 -12.20
C ASP A 118 -8.80 15.53 -11.97
N ASN A 119 -9.95 15.55 -12.65
CA ASN A 119 -10.91 14.46 -12.75
C ASN A 119 -11.31 14.30 -14.23
N PRO A 120 -11.03 13.17 -14.92
CA PRO A 120 -10.37 11.96 -14.43
C PRO A 120 -8.95 12.18 -13.90
N ASN A 121 -8.47 11.23 -13.08
CA ASN A 121 -7.11 11.21 -12.56
C ASN A 121 -6.06 11.00 -13.68
N ALA A 122 -4.78 11.02 -13.34
CA ALA A 122 -3.69 10.84 -14.30
C ALA A 122 -3.69 9.49 -15.03
N GLN A 123 -4.45 8.51 -14.53
CA GLN A 123 -4.64 7.18 -15.13
C GLN A 123 -5.93 7.09 -15.97
N GLY A 124 -6.68 8.18 -16.11
CA GLY A 124 -7.92 8.26 -16.86
C GLY A 124 -9.15 7.69 -16.13
N ALA A 125 -9.03 7.30 -14.86
CA ALA A 125 -10.16 6.85 -14.04
C ALA A 125 -10.79 8.03 -13.29
N PRO A 126 -12.10 7.99 -12.95
CA PRO A 126 -12.70 9.05 -12.15
C PRO A 126 -11.97 9.23 -10.82
N LEU A 127 -11.68 10.48 -10.45
CA LEU A 127 -10.98 10.80 -9.21
C LEU A 127 -11.88 10.39 -8.02
N THR A 128 -11.30 9.60 -7.13
CA THR A 128 -11.92 9.15 -5.89
C THR A 128 -11.12 9.68 -4.72
N LEU A 129 -11.79 10.17 -3.68
CA LEU A 129 -11.15 10.69 -2.48
C LEU A 129 -11.81 10.09 -1.23
N LEU A 130 -11.03 9.41 -0.37
CA LEU A 130 -11.52 8.98 0.94
C LEU A 130 -11.67 10.19 1.85
N VAL A 131 -12.85 10.36 2.44
CA VAL A 131 -13.09 11.44 3.41
C VAL A 131 -12.70 10.96 4.80
N GLU A 132 -11.79 11.69 5.44
CA GLU A 132 -11.40 11.46 6.83
C GLU A 132 -12.25 12.23 7.83
N ARG A 133 -12.78 13.38 7.41
CA ARG A 133 -13.56 14.25 8.28
C ARG A 133 -14.61 15.03 7.48
N TYR A 134 -15.83 15.03 7.95
CA TYR A 134 -16.92 15.86 7.45
C TYR A 134 -17.22 17.00 8.45
N GLN A 135 -17.31 18.23 7.95
CA GLN A 135 -17.72 19.40 8.71
C GLN A 135 -18.53 20.38 7.85
N ARG A 136 -19.84 20.14 7.81
CA ARG A 136 -20.81 20.99 7.06
C ARG A 136 -20.38 21.15 5.60
N ASP A 137 -19.78 22.29 5.26
CA ASP A 137 -19.40 22.66 3.89
C ASP A 137 -18.02 22.15 3.49
N TRP A 138 -17.31 21.50 4.40
CA TRP A 138 -15.92 21.09 4.23
C TRP A 138 -15.72 19.60 4.48
N LEU A 139 -14.85 19.00 3.67
CA LEU A 139 -14.42 17.61 3.77
C LEU A 139 -12.90 17.60 3.86
N ARG A 140 -12.32 17.00 4.91
CA ARG A 140 -10.90 16.64 4.88
C ARG A 140 -10.76 15.29 4.20
N VAL A 141 -9.96 15.23 3.16
CA VAL A 141 -9.77 14.06 2.31
C VAL A 141 -8.33 13.60 2.29
N ALA A 142 -8.12 12.30 2.14
CA ALA A 142 -6.82 11.71 1.86
C ALA A 142 -6.46 11.90 0.37
N LEU A 143 -5.35 12.56 0.09
CA LEU A 143 -4.94 12.90 -1.28
C LEU A 143 -4.08 11.76 -1.86
N PRO A 144 -4.32 11.34 -3.12
CA PRO A 144 -3.52 10.32 -3.79
C PRO A 144 -2.24 10.95 -4.37
N VAL A 145 -1.41 11.51 -3.50
CA VAL A 145 -0.20 12.26 -3.87
C VAL A 145 0.96 11.86 -2.97
N ARG A 146 2.19 12.13 -3.41
CA ARG A 146 3.38 12.04 -2.56
C ARG A 146 3.55 13.30 -1.69
N PRO A 147 4.06 13.17 -0.45
CA PRO A 147 4.29 11.92 0.27
C PRO A 147 2.96 11.26 0.69
N ASN A 148 2.99 9.92 0.85
CA ASN A 148 1.86 9.15 1.36
C ASN A 148 1.33 9.74 2.66
N GLY A 149 0.01 9.76 2.84
CA GLY A 149 -0.64 10.34 4.04
C GLY A 149 -0.88 11.84 3.96
N THR A 150 -0.63 12.48 2.80
CA THR A 150 -1.02 13.88 2.58
C THR A 150 -2.55 14.01 2.60
N THR A 151 -3.04 15.06 3.24
CA THR A 151 -4.47 15.38 3.34
C THR A 151 -4.73 16.82 2.93
N GLY A 152 -5.98 17.14 2.61
CA GLY A 152 -6.40 18.52 2.35
C GLY A 152 -7.91 18.67 2.49
N TRP A 153 -8.37 19.91 2.50
CA TRP A 153 -9.78 20.25 2.61
C TRP A 153 -10.37 20.54 1.24
N ILE A 154 -11.56 20.02 0.95
CA ILE A 154 -12.34 20.32 -0.24
C ILE A 154 -13.75 20.76 0.18
N HIS A 155 -14.45 21.50 -0.70
CA HIS A 155 -15.84 21.84 -0.42
C HIS A 155 -16.78 20.68 -0.69
N ALA A 156 -17.73 20.45 0.20
CA ALA A 156 -18.75 19.41 0.06
C ALA A 156 -19.66 19.62 -1.16
N ARG A 157 -19.85 20.88 -1.59
CA ARG A 157 -20.68 21.22 -2.76
C ARG A 157 -20.02 20.86 -4.10
N ASP A 158 -18.70 20.69 -4.12
CA ASP A 158 -17.91 20.43 -5.34
C ASP A 158 -17.82 18.92 -5.64
N VAL A 159 -18.43 18.08 -4.80
CA VAL A 159 -18.36 16.62 -4.88
C VAL A 159 -19.71 15.97 -4.69
N ARG A 160 -19.87 14.78 -5.26
CA ARG A 160 -20.89 13.81 -4.87
C ARG A 160 -20.34 12.92 -3.77
N LEU A 161 -21.15 12.70 -2.75
CA LEU A 161 -20.83 11.82 -1.64
C LEU A 161 -21.44 10.44 -1.83
N ALA A 162 -20.66 9.42 -1.48
CA ALA A 162 -21.07 8.03 -1.37
C ALA A 162 -20.53 7.46 -0.06
N ALA A 163 -21.04 6.31 0.37
CA ALA A 163 -20.50 5.61 1.54
C ALA A 163 -20.29 4.13 1.23
N THR A 164 -19.30 3.54 1.90
CA THR A 164 -18.99 2.11 1.80
C THR A 164 -19.04 1.47 3.18
N PRO A 165 -19.69 0.30 3.33
CA PRO A 165 -19.63 -0.50 4.56
C PRO A 165 -18.32 -1.28 4.69
N PHE A 166 -17.47 -1.26 3.65
CA PHE A 166 -16.28 -2.08 3.57
C PHE A 166 -15.04 -1.37 4.09
N ALA A 167 -14.11 -2.15 4.63
CA ALA A 167 -12.75 -1.73 4.91
C ALA A 167 -11.81 -2.92 4.70
N VAL A 168 -10.54 -2.63 4.43
CA VAL A 168 -9.50 -3.65 4.26
C VAL A 168 -8.33 -3.37 5.20
N THR A 169 -7.77 -4.41 5.80
CA THR A 169 -6.46 -4.35 6.45
C THR A 169 -5.51 -5.32 5.79
N VAL A 170 -4.24 -4.94 5.69
CA VAL A 170 -3.15 -5.82 5.25
C VAL A 170 -2.12 -5.87 6.37
N ASP A 171 -1.92 -7.07 6.92
CA ASP A 171 -0.86 -7.38 7.88
C ASP A 171 0.32 -7.97 7.12
N ARG A 172 1.42 -7.22 7.08
CA ARG A 172 2.64 -7.62 6.35
C ARG A 172 3.41 -8.73 7.04
N VAL A 173 3.29 -8.85 8.36
CA VAL A 173 3.99 -9.89 9.13
C VAL A 173 3.28 -11.22 8.98
N ARG A 174 1.94 -11.21 8.93
CA ARG A 174 1.11 -12.40 8.76
C ARG A 174 0.84 -12.76 7.30
N HIS A 175 1.25 -11.92 6.35
CA HIS A 175 0.94 -12.08 4.93
C HIS A 175 -0.57 -12.23 4.70
N GLU A 176 -1.36 -11.39 5.35
CA GLU A 176 -2.81 -11.54 5.41
C GLU A 176 -3.54 -10.25 5.02
N LEU A 177 -4.54 -10.38 4.15
CA LEU A 177 -5.52 -9.33 3.86
C LEU A 177 -6.85 -9.71 4.49
N THR A 178 -7.38 -8.85 5.35
CA THR A 178 -8.71 -9.01 5.94
C THR A 178 -9.67 -7.97 5.38
N VAL A 179 -10.82 -8.43 4.90
CA VAL A 179 -11.96 -7.60 4.49
C VAL A 179 -12.95 -7.53 5.64
N TYR A 180 -13.37 -6.31 5.95
CA TYR A 180 -14.44 -6.02 6.90
C TYR A 180 -15.68 -5.53 6.16
N ARG A 181 -16.86 -5.87 6.68
CA ARG A 181 -18.14 -5.27 6.30
C ARG A 181 -18.88 -4.87 7.57
N ASP A 182 -19.37 -3.64 7.64
CA ASP A 182 -20.05 -3.09 8.81
C ASP A 182 -19.19 -3.22 10.10
N GLY A 183 -17.87 -3.04 9.95
CA GLY A 183 -16.89 -3.17 11.04
C GLY A 183 -16.65 -4.60 11.55
N ARG A 184 -17.15 -5.64 10.87
CA ARG A 184 -16.93 -7.05 11.22
C ARG A 184 -16.13 -7.75 10.14
N VAL A 185 -15.27 -8.70 10.54
CA VAL A 185 -14.52 -9.54 9.58
C VAL A 185 -15.51 -10.27 8.69
N ALA A 186 -15.39 -10.07 7.38
CA ALA A 186 -16.17 -10.74 6.37
C ALA A 186 -15.36 -11.85 5.71
N LYS A 187 -14.10 -11.56 5.33
CA LYS A 187 -13.22 -12.49 4.62
C LYS A 187 -11.74 -12.24 4.96
N VAL A 188 -10.92 -13.26 4.78
CA VAL A 188 -9.47 -13.26 5.05
C VAL A 188 -8.77 -14.01 3.93
N TYR A 189 -7.69 -13.44 3.40
CA TYR A 189 -6.93 -13.97 2.26
C TYR A 189 -5.43 -13.95 2.53
N PRO A 190 -4.68 -14.99 2.12
CA PRO A 190 -3.23 -14.91 2.10
C PRO A 190 -2.76 -13.96 0.99
N VAL A 191 -1.68 -13.21 1.23
CA VAL A 191 -1.14 -12.24 0.27
C VAL A 191 0.38 -12.31 0.15
N GLY A 192 0.90 -12.09 -1.05
CA GLY A 192 2.32 -11.76 -1.24
C GLY A 192 2.54 -10.26 -1.05
N ILE A 193 3.64 -9.85 -0.45
CA ILE A 193 3.97 -8.43 -0.20
C ILE A 193 5.31 -8.04 -0.80
N GLY A 194 5.66 -6.76 -0.65
CA GLY A 194 6.94 -6.21 -1.07
C GLY A 194 8.12 -6.79 -0.31
N THR A 195 9.24 -7.00 -1.00
CA THR A 195 10.49 -7.44 -0.36
C THR A 195 11.08 -6.38 0.57
N GLY A 196 12.07 -6.74 1.38
CA GLY A 196 12.80 -5.75 2.20
C GLY A 196 13.47 -4.62 1.39
N ALA A 197 13.83 -4.86 0.12
CA ALA A 197 14.40 -3.84 -0.77
C ALA A 197 13.34 -2.93 -1.39
N THR A 198 12.11 -3.41 -1.51
CA THR A 198 10.97 -2.73 -2.14
C THR A 198 9.71 -2.97 -1.29
N PRO A 199 9.69 -2.46 -0.06
CA PRO A 199 8.67 -2.82 0.91
C PRO A 199 7.29 -2.31 0.48
N THR A 200 6.25 -3.06 0.85
CA THR A 200 4.88 -2.52 0.86
C THR A 200 4.82 -1.41 1.92
N PRO A 201 4.40 -0.19 1.57
CA PRO A 201 4.42 0.93 2.52
C PRO A 201 3.36 0.74 3.61
N ASN A 202 3.69 1.15 4.82
CA ASN A 202 2.72 1.24 5.92
C ASN A 202 1.91 2.53 5.79
N GLY A 203 0.66 2.48 6.23
CA GLY A 203 -0.18 3.68 6.26
C GLY A 203 -1.65 3.41 5.99
N ARG A 204 -2.38 4.51 5.80
CA ARG A 204 -3.81 4.51 5.44
C ARG A 204 -3.95 4.98 4.00
N PHE A 205 -4.62 4.15 3.21
CA PHE A 205 -4.86 4.32 1.79
C PHE A 205 -6.32 4.03 1.49
N TYR A 206 -6.68 4.03 0.21
CA TYR A 206 -7.96 3.53 -0.28
C TYR A 206 -7.81 2.96 -1.69
N LEU A 207 -8.75 2.13 -2.11
CA LEU A 207 -8.87 1.68 -3.50
C LEU A 207 -9.21 2.89 -4.37
N ALA A 208 -8.28 3.39 -5.17
CA ALA A 208 -8.48 4.60 -5.97
C ALA A 208 -9.11 4.31 -7.35
N GLN A 209 -8.88 3.10 -7.88
CA GLN A 209 -9.43 2.67 -9.17
C GLN A 209 -9.41 1.15 -9.30
N LEU A 210 -10.33 0.61 -10.11
CA LEU A 210 -10.37 -0.79 -10.51
C LEU A 210 -9.99 -0.92 -12.00
N LEU A 211 -9.09 -1.86 -12.26
CA LEU A 211 -8.48 -2.09 -13.57
C LEU A 211 -8.70 -3.54 -13.99
N ARG A 212 -8.94 -3.75 -15.29
CA ARG A 212 -8.86 -5.07 -15.93
C ARG A 212 -7.62 -5.13 -16.81
N PRO A 213 -6.54 -5.81 -16.37
CA PRO A 213 -5.37 -6.05 -17.20
C PRO A 213 -5.72 -6.79 -18.51
N GLY A 214 -5.12 -6.38 -19.63
CA GLY A 214 -5.37 -6.98 -20.93
C GLY A 214 -4.89 -8.44 -21.09
N ASN A 215 -4.03 -8.92 -20.19
CA ASN A 215 -3.66 -10.33 -20.10
C ASN A 215 -3.96 -10.87 -18.69
N PRO A 216 -5.05 -11.63 -18.50
CA PRO A 216 -5.43 -12.16 -17.18
C PRO A 216 -4.47 -13.22 -16.64
N ASN A 217 -3.63 -13.83 -17.49
CA ASN A 217 -2.57 -14.76 -17.09
C ASN A 217 -1.22 -14.06 -16.88
N GLY A 218 -1.19 -12.73 -16.99
CA GLY A 218 0.01 -11.92 -16.80
C GLY A 218 0.36 -11.67 -15.33
N PRO A 219 1.45 -10.92 -15.06
CA PRO A 219 1.91 -10.63 -13.70
C PRO A 219 0.90 -9.90 -12.81
N TRP A 220 -0.10 -9.25 -13.42
CA TRP A 220 -1.16 -8.51 -12.74
C TRP A 220 -2.44 -9.35 -12.51
N GLY A 221 -2.52 -10.55 -13.08
CA GLY A 221 -3.71 -11.38 -13.02
C GLY A 221 -4.93 -10.77 -13.75
N PRO A 222 -6.15 -11.24 -13.46
CA PRO A 222 -7.38 -10.82 -14.14
C PRO A 222 -7.89 -9.43 -13.72
N TYR A 223 -7.48 -8.94 -12.55
CA TYR A 223 -7.89 -7.66 -11.98
C TYR A 223 -6.77 -7.02 -11.18
N ALA A 224 -6.81 -5.69 -11.11
CA ALA A 224 -5.96 -4.92 -10.22
C ALA A 224 -6.71 -3.71 -9.66
N PHE A 225 -6.56 -3.44 -8.37
CA PHE A 225 -6.88 -2.14 -7.79
C PHE A 225 -5.61 -1.29 -7.71
N GLY A 226 -5.67 -0.06 -8.20
CA GLY A 226 -4.67 0.96 -7.84
C GLY A 226 -5.05 1.57 -6.50
N LEU A 227 -4.12 1.65 -5.56
CA LEU A 227 -4.32 2.38 -4.30
C LEU A 227 -4.04 3.87 -4.47
N SER A 228 -4.45 4.66 -3.48
CA SER A 228 -4.03 6.05 -3.31
C SER A 228 -2.58 6.22 -2.82
N GLY A 229 -1.85 5.10 -2.65
CA GLY A 229 -0.53 5.04 -2.06
C GLY A 229 0.56 4.74 -3.08
N PHE A 230 1.77 5.19 -2.77
CA PHE A 230 2.95 5.05 -3.61
C PHE A 230 4.05 4.28 -2.89
N SER A 231 4.93 3.60 -3.63
CA SER A 231 6.13 3.00 -3.07
C SER A 231 7.07 4.08 -2.53
N ASP A 232 7.66 3.82 -1.37
CA ASP A 232 8.62 4.73 -0.74
C ASP A 232 9.97 4.76 -1.48
N VAL A 233 10.29 3.71 -2.25
CA VAL A 233 11.59 3.53 -2.91
C VAL A 233 11.49 3.43 -4.43
N VAL A 234 10.35 2.99 -4.97
CA VAL A 234 10.10 2.97 -6.42
C VAL A 234 9.37 4.25 -6.81
N THR A 235 10.13 5.25 -7.29
CA THR A 235 9.57 6.55 -7.66
C THR A 235 9.02 6.59 -9.10
N SER A 236 9.54 5.74 -9.99
CA SER A 236 9.07 5.56 -11.36
C SER A 236 8.89 4.09 -11.69
N PHE A 237 7.77 3.76 -12.34
CA PHE A 237 7.41 2.42 -12.77
C PHE A 237 6.78 2.50 -14.17
N ASN A 238 7.50 2.01 -15.19
CA ASN A 238 7.08 2.05 -16.60
C ASN A 238 6.63 3.44 -17.08
N GLY A 239 7.38 4.48 -16.68
CA GLY A 239 7.09 5.87 -17.08
C GLY A 239 5.97 6.55 -16.29
N GLY A 240 5.32 5.84 -15.36
CA GLY A 240 4.38 6.41 -14.39
C GLY A 240 4.96 6.44 -12.98
N GLU A 241 4.19 6.97 -12.03
CA GLU A 241 4.56 6.88 -10.62
C GLU A 241 4.48 5.44 -10.10
N GLY A 242 5.33 5.09 -9.13
CA GLY A 242 5.28 3.78 -8.46
C GLY A 242 4.08 3.63 -7.52
N ILE A 243 2.87 3.55 -8.09
CA ILE A 243 1.61 3.33 -7.36
C ILE A 243 1.58 1.91 -6.81
N ILE A 244 1.15 1.76 -5.55
CA ILE A 244 0.91 0.45 -4.94
C ILE A 244 -0.45 -0.07 -5.39
N GLY A 245 -0.52 -1.34 -5.75
CA GLY A 245 -1.77 -1.99 -6.11
C GLY A 245 -2.04 -3.28 -5.34
N LEU A 246 -3.30 -3.68 -5.34
CA LEU A 246 -3.75 -5.05 -5.02
C LEU A 246 -4.06 -5.71 -6.35
N HIS A 247 -3.42 -6.83 -6.66
CA HIS A 247 -3.62 -7.46 -7.97
C HIS A 247 -3.48 -8.99 -7.89
N GLY A 248 -3.94 -9.67 -8.93
CA GLY A 248 -3.73 -11.11 -9.09
C GLY A 248 -2.26 -11.45 -9.36
N THR A 249 -1.97 -12.65 -9.85
CA THR A 249 -0.58 -13.05 -10.08
C THR A 249 -0.49 -14.17 -11.12
N ASN A 250 0.65 -14.25 -11.79
CA ASN A 250 1.03 -15.43 -12.58
C ASN A 250 1.95 -16.39 -11.80
N GLN A 251 2.19 -16.11 -10.51
CA GLN A 251 3.00 -16.90 -9.59
C GLN A 251 2.20 -17.16 -8.30
N PRO A 252 1.09 -17.94 -8.37
CA PRO A 252 0.21 -18.20 -7.22
C PRO A 252 0.94 -18.88 -6.06
N GLU A 253 1.97 -19.67 -6.35
CA GLU A 253 2.82 -20.35 -5.38
C GLU A 253 3.65 -19.40 -4.51
N ARG A 254 3.77 -18.12 -4.89
CA ARG A 254 4.51 -17.10 -4.12
C ARG A 254 3.61 -16.21 -3.25
N VAL A 255 2.30 -16.42 -3.28
CA VAL A 255 1.37 -15.81 -2.32
C VAL A 255 1.69 -16.34 -0.91
N GLY A 256 1.73 -15.45 0.08
CA GLY A 256 2.20 -15.77 1.43
C GLY A 256 3.69 -15.51 1.67
N THR A 257 4.36 -14.77 0.77
CA THR A 257 5.80 -14.46 0.86
C THR A 257 6.13 -13.02 0.48
N ASP A 258 7.35 -12.61 0.79
CA ASP A 258 7.95 -11.35 0.34
C ASP A 258 8.48 -11.52 -1.10
N VAL A 259 7.78 -10.95 -2.08
CA VAL A 259 8.01 -11.26 -3.50
C VAL A 259 7.90 -10.07 -4.46
N SER A 260 7.21 -9.01 -4.07
CA SER A 260 6.83 -7.94 -5.00
C SER A 260 7.72 -6.69 -4.87
N MET A 261 7.48 -5.71 -5.74
CA MET A 261 8.05 -4.36 -5.64
C MET A 261 7.20 -3.41 -4.79
N GLY A 262 6.48 -3.95 -3.80
CA GLY A 262 5.61 -3.20 -2.89
C GLY A 262 4.12 -3.47 -3.08
N CYS A 263 3.69 -3.96 -4.25
CA CYS A 263 2.30 -4.33 -4.48
C CYS A 263 1.87 -5.55 -3.64
N ILE A 264 0.59 -5.63 -3.32
CA ILE A 264 -0.02 -6.76 -2.63
C ILE A 264 -0.54 -7.74 -3.69
N ARG A 265 -0.04 -8.98 -3.67
CA ARG A 265 -0.39 -10.03 -4.64
C ARG A 265 -1.38 -11.02 -4.02
N LEU A 266 -2.50 -11.21 -4.69
CA LEU A 266 -3.52 -12.19 -4.34
C LEU A 266 -3.52 -13.33 -5.38
N ARG A 267 -4.17 -14.44 -5.03
CA ARG A 267 -4.53 -15.44 -6.05
C ARG A 267 -5.58 -14.85 -6.99
N ASN A 268 -5.70 -15.41 -8.19
CA ASN A 268 -6.55 -14.83 -9.23
C ASN A 268 -8.04 -14.95 -8.91
N GLU A 269 -8.43 -16.04 -8.24
CA GLU A 269 -9.76 -16.25 -7.68
C GLU A 269 -10.10 -15.20 -6.61
N ASP A 270 -9.14 -14.91 -5.72
CA ASP A 270 -9.32 -13.98 -4.61
C ASP A 270 -9.49 -12.54 -5.13
N ILE A 271 -8.61 -12.08 -6.03
CA ILE A 271 -8.73 -10.71 -6.58
C ILE A 271 -9.99 -10.55 -7.43
N THR A 272 -10.45 -11.61 -8.11
CA THR A 272 -11.70 -11.58 -8.88
C THR A 272 -12.88 -11.38 -7.94
N GLU A 273 -12.90 -12.12 -6.83
CA GLU A 273 -13.94 -11.97 -5.82
C GLU A 273 -13.93 -10.57 -5.18
N LEU A 274 -12.74 -10.03 -4.87
CA LEU A 274 -12.60 -8.66 -4.36
C LEU A 274 -13.05 -7.61 -5.37
N ALA A 275 -12.82 -7.83 -6.67
CA ALA A 275 -13.26 -6.92 -7.73
C ALA A 275 -14.79 -6.85 -7.85
N ASP A 276 -15.48 -7.95 -7.55
CA ASP A 276 -16.96 -8.00 -7.52
C ASP A 276 -17.52 -7.44 -6.20
N LEU A 277 -16.79 -7.56 -5.10
CA LEU A 277 -17.25 -7.21 -3.76
C LEU A 277 -16.97 -5.75 -3.36
N LEU A 278 -15.76 -5.25 -3.64
CA LEU A 278 -15.26 -4.00 -3.06
C LEU A 278 -15.46 -2.80 -3.98
N PRO A 279 -16.18 -1.76 -3.55
CA PRO A 279 -16.24 -0.52 -4.31
C PRO A 279 -14.93 0.27 -4.20
N VAL A 280 -14.62 1.03 -5.24
CA VAL A 280 -13.60 2.08 -5.21
C VAL A 280 -13.95 3.09 -4.11
N GLY A 281 -12.92 3.57 -3.40
CA GLY A 281 -13.03 4.36 -2.17
C GLY A 281 -12.98 3.55 -0.88
N THR A 282 -13.01 2.20 -0.96
CA THR A 282 -12.83 1.35 0.22
C THR A 282 -11.49 1.64 0.90
N PRO A 283 -11.48 2.00 2.19
CA PRO A 283 -10.24 2.28 2.93
C PRO A 283 -9.40 1.01 3.08
N VAL A 284 -8.09 1.18 2.95
CA VAL A 284 -7.08 0.12 3.12
C VAL A 284 -6.06 0.58 4.15
N THR A 285 -5.89 -0.19 5.23
CA THR A 285 -4.83 0.06 6.23
C THR A 285 -3.76 -1.01 6.11
N ILE A 286 -2.50 -0.60 5.99
CA ILE A 286 -1.36 -1.51 5.87
C ILE A 286 -0.46 -1.36 7.10
N THR A 287 -0.16 -2.48 7.77
CA THR A 287 0.64 -2.56 9.00
C THR A 287 1.78 -3.55 8.89
#